data_AF-A0A9W6GQ64-F1
#
_entry.id   AF-A0A9W6GQ64-F1
#
_cell.length_a   1.000
_cell.length_b   1.000
_cell.length_c   1.000
_cell.angle_alpha   90.00
_cell.angle_beta   90.00
_cell.angle_gamma   90.00
#
_symmetry.space_group_name_H-M   'P 1'
#
loop_
_entity.id
_entity.type
_entity.pdbx_description
1 polymer ?
#
loop_
_entity_poly.entity_id
_entity_poly.type
_entity_poly.pdbx_seq_one_letter_code
_entity_poly.pdbx_strand_id
1 'polypeptide(L)'
;MKKIIAVLALVVSAGALAQGGTGNGMTRGGHMHNNRGGMMMHYENLTPEQQAEFNELHAKHRNDMQKSMLDIREINLKIQKEMLADKPNQKNIDKLVDQKSKLQAQHQKEMLKFRLEMKEKFGMEMMGGMNGNMMGM
;
A
#
# COMPACT_ATOMS: atom_id res chain seq x y z
N MET A 1 67.93 6.98 -26.64
CA MET A 1 67.52 5.60 -26.29
C MET A 1 67.49 5.46 -24.78
N LYS A 2 66.58 4.61 -24.30
CA LYS A 2 66.35 4.14 -22.91
C LYS A 2 65.46 5.04 -22.04
N LYS A 3 64.17 4.73 -22.14
CA LYS A 3 63.08 5.06 -21.21
C LYS A 3 63.45 4.50 -19.84
N ILE A 4 63.34 5.30 -18.78
CA ILE A 4 63.28 4.79 -17.41
C ILE A 4 61.91 5.17 -16.88
N ILE A 5 61.01 4.20 -16.92
CA ILE A 5 59.72 4.21 -16.26
C ILE A 5 60.02 3.88 -14.80
N ALA A 6 59.79 4.83 -13.90
CA ALA A 6 59.80 4.58 -12.47
C ALA A 6 58.36 4.65 -11.95
N VAL A 7 57.72 3.48 -11.91
CA VAL A 7 56.48 3.23 -11.17
C VAL A 7 56.88 2.77 -9.79
N LEU A 8 56.65 3.61 -8.78
CA LEU A 8 56.76 3.32 -7.34
C LEU A 8 56.01 4.48 -6.65
N ALA A 9 55.11 4.34 -5.68
CA ALA A 9 54.51 3.21 -5.01
C ALA A 9 53.35 3.80 -4.18
N LEU A 10 52.21 3.10 -4.16
CA LEU A 10 51.47 2.74 -2.95
C LEU A 10 51.28 3.84 -1.87
N VAL A 11 50.09 4.46 -1.82
CA VAL A 11 49.55 5.04 -0.58
C VAL A 11 48.36 4.21 -0.13
N VAL A 12 48.52 3.71 1.09
CA VAL A 12 47.71 2.77 1.83
C VAL A 12 46.40 3.42 2.29
N SER A 13 45.35 2.59 2.28
CA SER A 13 44.01 2.80 2.81
C SER A 13 44.00 3.20 4.29
N ALA A 14 43.13 4.15 4.63
CA ALA A 14 42.58 4.26 5.99
C ALA A 14 41.09 4.60 5.87
N GLY A 15 40.27 3.61 6.23
CA GLY A 15 38.83 3.79 6.37
C GLY A 15 38.50 4.69 7.55
N ALA A 16 37.39 5.42 7.42
CA ALA A 16 36.69 5.96 8.56
C ALA A 16 35.18 5.97 8.28
N LEU A 17 34.50 5.14 9.08
CA LEU A 17 33.14 5.29 9.60
C LEU A 17 32.01 5.69 8.63
N ALA A 18 31.19 4.70 8.28
CA ALA A 18 29.75 4.85 8.48
C ALA A 18 29.27 3.62 9.25
N GLN A 19 29.38 3.74 10.57
CA GLN A 19 28.79 2.89 11.58
C GLN A 19 27.29 2.73 11.24
N GLY A 20 26.94 1.61 10.62
CA GLY A 20 25.57 1.18 10.46
C GLY A 20 24.99 1.00 11.86
N GLY A 21 24.16 1.95 12.27
CA GLY A 21 23.48 1.92 13.55
C GLY A 21 22.66 0.65 13.66
N THR A 22 23.13 -0.28 14.49
CA THR A 22 22.33 -1.32 15.11
C THR A 22 21.34 -0.66 16.05
N GLY A 23 20.27 -0.12 15.46
CA GLY A 23 19.08 0.33 16.17
C GLY A 23 18.33 -0.88 16.68
N ASN A 24 18.69 -1.32 17.88
CA ASN A 24 17.98 -2.31 18.67
C ASN A 24 16.64 -1.70 19.13
N GLY A 25 15.64 -1.70 18.23
CA GLY A 25 14.27 -1.28 18.50
C GLY A 25 13.47 -2.41 19.12
N MET A 26 13.68 -2.66 20.41
CA MET A 26 12.79 -3.51 21.20
C MET A 26 11.41 -2.85 21.35
N THR A 27 10.39 -3.58 20.90
CA THR A 27 9.03 -3.66 21.50
C THR A 27 8.08 -2.48 21.28
N ARG A 28 7.14 -2.65 20.32
CA ARG A 28 5.75 -2.16 20.48
C ARG A 28 4.75 -2.90 19.56
N GLY A 29 3.86 -3.67 20.19
CA GLY A 29 2.61 -4.21 19.63
C GLY A 29 2.78 -5.49 18.80
N GLY A 30 2.55 -6.70 19.31
CA GLY A 30 1.26 -7.13 19.85
C GLY A 30 0.44 -7.83 18.75
N HIS A 31 0.66 -9.13 18.56
CA HIS A 31 -0.30 -10.10 18.00
C HIS A 31 -1.04 -9.76 16.68
N MET A 32 -0.31 -9.57 15.57
CA MET A 32 -0.89 -9.68 14.21
C MET A 32 -0.58 -11.04 13.57
N HIS A 33 -0.98 -12.15 14.20
CA HIS A 33 -0.62 -13.50 13.71
C HIS A 33 -1.74 -14.53 13.60
N ASN A 34 -3.02 -14.12 13.64
CA ASN A 34 -4.12 -15.11 13.53
C ASN A 34 -5.00 -15.00 12.27
N ASN A 35 -4.95 -13.92 11.47
CA ASN A 35 -5.81 -13.82 10.27
C ASN A 35 -5.18 -14.33 8.98
N ARG A 36 -3.85 -14.52 8.92
CA ARG A 36 -3.19 -15.03 7.70
C ARG A 36 -3.39 -16.55 7.52
N GLY A 37 -3.51 -17.29 8.63
CA GLY A 37 -3.72 -18.74 8.62
C GLY A 37 -5.12 -19.14 8.17
N GLY A 38 -6.17 -18.41 8.59
CA GLY A 38 -7.55 -18.76 8.23
C GLY A 38 -7.83 -18.67 6.73
N MET A 39 -7.41 -17.58 6.08
CA MET A 39 -7.65 -17.39 4.65
C MET A 39 -6.86 -18.38 3.78
N MET A 40 -5.60 -18.68 4.13
CA MET A 40 -4.79 -19.66 3.38
C MET A 40 -5.35 -21.08 3.51
N MET A 41 -5.83 -21.47 4.70
CA MET A 41 -6.48 -22.76 4.90
C MET A 41 -7.76 -22.90 4.07
N HIS A 42 -8.58 -21.85 3.96
CA HIS A 42 -9.77 -21.90 3.11
C HIS A 42 -9.43 -22.00 1.62
N TYR A 43 -8.39 -21.30 1.17
CA TYR A 43 -7.94 -21.34 -0.22
C TYR A 43 -7.38 -22.73 -0.62
N GLU A 44 -6.60 -23.35 0.27
CA GLU A 44 -6.05 -24.71 0.03
C GLU A 44 -7.14 -25.79 -0.07
N ASN A 45 -8.30 -25.57 0.55
CA ASN A 45 -9.45 -26.47 0.51
C ASN A 45 -10.34 -26.29 -0.74
N LEU A 46 -10.05 -25.33 -1.61
CA LEU A 46 -10.79 -25.11 -2.87
C LEU A 46 -10.35 -26.08 -3.97
N THR A 47 -11.26 -26.43 -4.88
CA THR A 47 -10.89 -27.16 -6.11
C THR A 47 -10.02 -26.29 -7.04
N PRO A 48 -9.28 -26.88 -8.01
CA PRO A 48 -8.50 -26.10 -8.97
C PRO A 48 -9.31 -25.04 -9.72
N GLU A 49 -10.55 -25.36 -10.09
CA GLU A 49 -11.46 -24.44 -10.77
C GLU A 49 -11.87 -23.28 -9.84
N GLN A 50 -12.18 -23.58 -8.58
CA GLN A 50 -12.52 -22.57 -7.58
C GLN A 50 -11.32 -21.68 -7.23
N GLN A 51 -10.11 -22.23 -7.21
CA GLN A 51 -8.88 -21.46 -7.03
C GLN A 51 -8.64 -20.49 -8.20
N ALA A 52 -8.90 -20.92 -9.44
CA ALA A 52 -8.81 -20.04 -10.60
C ALA A 52 -9.81 -18.88 -10.52
N GLU A 53 -11.08 -19.15 -10.21
CA GLU A 53 -12.10 -18.12 -10.04
C GLU A 53 -11.76 -17.17 -8.89
N PHE A 54 -11.31 -17.71 -7.75
CA PHE A 54 -10.83 -16.92 -6.62
C PHE A 54 -9.73 -15.96 -7.06
N ASN A 55 -8.72 -16.44 -7.77
CA ASN A 55 -7.56 -15.65 -8.15
C ASN A 55 -7.95 -14.52 -9.11
N GLU A 56 -8.82 -14.80 -10.09
CA GLU A 56 -9.33 -13.80 -11.01
C GLU A 56 -10.11 -12.71 -10.25
N LEU A 57 -11.06 -13.13 -9.40
CA LEU A 57 -11.89 -12.21 -8.62
C LEU A 57 -11.04 -11.34 -7.69
N HIS A 58 -10.09 -11.96 -6.98
CA HIS A 58 -9.19 -11.26 -6.06
C HIS A 58 -8.25 -10.30 -6.80
N ALA A 59 -7.69 -10.71 -7.95
CA ALA A 59 -6.82 -9.85 -8.75
C ALA A 59 -7.58 -8.63 -9.30
N LYS A 60 -8.78 -8.85 -9.82
CA LYS A 60 -9.67 -7.77 -10.29
C LYS A 60 -9.98 -6.79 -9.16
N HIS A 61 -10.47 -7.30 -8.03
CA HIS A 61 -10.79 -6.47 -6.88
C HIS A 61 -9.57 -5.68 -6.39
N ARG A 62 -8.39 -6.31 -6.29
CA ARG A 62 -7.15 -5.62 -5.91
C ARG A 62 -6.83 -4.46 -6.84
N ASN A 63 -6.93 -4.66 -8.15
CA ASN A 63 -6.65 -3.62 -9.15
C ASN A 63 -7.64 -2.46 -9.05
N ASP A 64 -8.94 -2.76 -8.93
CA ASP A 64 -10.00 -1.75 -8.79
C ASP A 64 -9.83 -0.93 -7.49
N MET A 65 -9.45 -1.59 -6.40
CA MET A 65 -9.16 -0.93 -5.12
C MET A 65 -7.91 -0.05 -5.19
N GLN A 66 -6.85 -0.50 -5.86
CA GLN A 66 -5.66 0.32 -6.06
C GLN A 66 -5.97 1.56 -6.89
N LYS A 67 -6.73 1.41 -7.97
CA LYS A 67 -7.14 2.52 -8.84
C LYS A 67 -7.96 3.55 -8.07
N SER A 68 -9.01 3.12 -7.37
CA SER A 68 -9.86 4.04 -6.58
C SER A 68 -9.08 4.75 -5.47
N MET A 69 -8.10 4.09 -4.84
CA MET A 69 -7.21 4.76 -3.87
C MET A 69 -6.31 5.81 -4.51
N LEU A 70 -5.82 5.57 -5.74
CA LEU A 70 -5.04 6.58 -6.48
C LEU A 70 -5.91 7.79 -6.83
N ASP A 71 -7.15 7.57 -7.28
CA ASP A 71 -8.09 8.65 -7.59
C ASP A 71 -8.37 9.53 -6.35
N ILE A 72 -8.57 8.91 -5.18
CA ILE A 72 -8.74 9.63 -3.91
C ILE A 72 -7.48 10.46 -3.56
N ARG A 73 -6.29 9.90 -3.74
CA ARG A 73 -5.03 10.62 -3.50
C ARG A 73 -4.86 11.79 -4.47
N GLU A 74 -5.21 11.61 -5.73
CA GLU A 74 -5.16 12.67 -6.73
C GLU A 74 -6.07 13.84 -6.33
N ILE A 75 -7.29 13.57 -5.85
CA ILE A 75 -8.19 14.62 -5.37
C ILE A 75 -7.62 15.31 -4.13
N ASN A 76 -7.02 14.58 -3.18
CA ASN A 76 -6.34 15.19 -2.05
C ASN A 76 -5.24 16.16 -2.49
N LEU A 77 -4.43 15.77 -3.48
CA LEU A 77 -3.38 16.63 -4.04
C LEU A 77 -3.97 17.88 -4.72
N LYS A 78 -5.11 17.74 -5.41
CA LYS A 78 -5.84 18.90 -6.00
C LYS A 78 -6.31 19.87 -4.92
N ILE A 79 -6.86 19.36 -3.81
CA ILE A 79 -7.27 20.19 -2.67
C ILE A 79 -6.06 20.92 -2.08
N GLN A 80 -4.95 20.21 -1.82
CA GLN A 80 -3.73 20.82 -1.29
C GLN A 80 -3.18 21.91 -2.21
N LYS A 81 -3.17 21.68 -3.53
CA LYS A 81 -2.74 22.68 -4.51
C LYS A 81 -3.63 23.93 -4.49
N GLU A 82 -4.95 23.77 -4.39
CA GLU A 82 -5.89 24.89 -4.32
C GLU A 82 -5.69 25.71 -3.03
N MET A 83 -5.46 25.04 -1.90
CA MET A 83 -5.18 25.70 -0.62
C MET A 83 -3.87 26.50 -0.60
N LEU A 84 -2.89 26.11 -1.43
CA LEU A 84 -1.59 26.79 -1.55
C LEU A 84 -1.57 27.88 -2.62
N ALA A 85 -2.66 28.08 -3.37
CA ALA A 85 -2.74 29.14 -4.36
C ALA A 85 -2.79 30.53 -3.69
N ASP A 86 -2.31 31.57 -4.39
CA ASP A 86 -2.34 32.96 -3.88
C ASP A 86 -3.75 33.43 -3.49
N LYS A 87 -4.77 32.89 -4.16
CA LYS A 87 -6.19 33.13 -3.89
C LYS A 87 -6.96 31.80 -3.96
N PRO A 88 -7.04 31.04 -2.85
CA PRO A 88 -7.75 29.77 -2.82
C PRO A 88 -9.23 29.94 -3.18
N ASN A 89 -9.76 29.07 -4.05
CA ASN A 89 -11.16 29.07 -4.43
C ASN A 89 -11.95 28.08 -3.57
N GLN A 90 -12.65 28.59 -2.54
CA GLN A 90 -13.48 27.77 -1.65
C GLN A 90 -14.48 26.90 -2.41
N LYS A 91 -15.15 27.44 -3.44
CA LYS A 91 -16.13 26.69 -4.23
C LYS A 91 -15.48 25.53 -5.01
N ASN A 92 -14.22 25.66 -5.38
CA ASN A 92 -13.48 24.55 -6.00
C ASN A 92 -13.10 23.49 -4.97
N ILE A 93 -12.65 23.91 -3.78
CA ILE A 93 -12.35 23.01 -2.65
C ILE A 93 -13.59 22.20 -2.27
N ASP A 94 -14.75 22.83 -2.11
CA ASP A 94 -16.01 22.15 -1.74
C ASP A 94 -16.36 21.06 -2.77
N LYS A 95 -16.25 21.38 -4.07
CA LYS A 95 -16.48 20.39 -5.14
C LYS A 95 -15.52 19.21 -5.07
N LEU A 96 -14.23 19.47 -4.82
CA LEU A 96 -13.22 18.41 -4.69
C LEU A 96 -13.49 17.53 -3.47
N VAL A 97 -13.90 18.13 -2.34
CA VAL A 97 -14.30 17.40 -1.13
C VAL A 97 -15.52 16.51 -1.38
N ASP A 98 -16.54 17.01 -2.08
CA ASP A 98 -17.71 16.21 -2.47
C ASP A 98 -17.34 15.03 -3.37
N GLN A 99 -16.46 15.27 -4.36
CA GLN A 99 -15.96 14.22 -5.25
C GLN A 99 -15.19 13.15 -4.48
N LYS A 100 -14.28 13.57 -3.58
CA LYS A 100 -13.54 12.65 -2.69
C LYS A 100 -14.48 11.80 -1.85
N SER A 101 -15.48 12.42 -1.22
CA SER A 101 -16.43 11.73 -0.34
C SER A 101 -17.23 10.68 -1.09
N LYS A 102 -17.67 10.98 -2.33
CA LYS A 102 -18.35 10.02 -3.20
C LYS A 102 -17.44 8.84 -3.56
N LEU A 103 -16.17 9.09 -3.91
CA LEU A 103 -15.21 8.01 -4.21
C LEU A 103 -14.91 7.14 -2.99
N GLN A 104 -14.75 7.74 -1.80
CA GLN A 104 -14.53 6.99 -0.57
C GLN A 104 -15.72 6.08 -0.24
N ALA A 105 -16.94 6.59 -0.39
CA ALA A 105 -18.15 5.79 -0.21
C ALA A 105 -18.23 4.64 -1.23
N GLN A 106 -17.89 4.90 -2.50
CA GLN A 106 -17.89 3.87 -3.53
C GLN A 106 -16.83 2.78 -3.26
N HIS A 107 -15.61 3.19 -2.90
CA HIS A 107 -14.52 2.29 -2.52
C HIS A 107 -14.94 1.37 -1.36
N GLN A 108 -15.58 1.92 -0.31
CA GLN A 108 -16.09 1.13 0.81
C GLN A 108 -17.18 0.14 0.39
N LYS A 109 -18.12 0.55 -0.48
CA LYS A 109 -19.15 -0.34 -1.01
C LYS A 109 -18.57 -1.49 -1.82
N GLU A 110 -17.56 -1.24 -2.64
CA GLU A 110 -16.87 -2.28 -3.42
C GLU A 110 -16.10 -3.26 -2.53
N MET A 111 -15.43 -2.78 -1.49
CA MET A 111 -14.84 -3.64 -0.45
C MET A 111 -15.87 -4.56 0.20
N LEU A 112 -17.03 -4.02 0.59
CA LEU A 112 -18.09 -4.81 1.21
C LEU A 112 -18.69 -5.81 0.24
N LYS A 113 -18.93 -5.41 -1.02
CA LYS A 113 -19.43 -6.30 -2.07
C LYS A 113 -18.48 -7.48 -2.29
N PHE A 114 -17.17 -7.22 -2.39
CA PHE A 114 -16.18 -8.27 -2.53
C PHE A 114 -16.20 -9.23 -1.33
N ARG A 115 -16.29 -8.73 -0.09
CA ARG A 115 -16.39 -9.59 1.11
C ARG A 115 -17.62 -10.50 1.08
N LEU A 116 -18.77 -9.98 0.64
CA LEU A 116 -19.98 -10.78 0.49
C LEU A 116 -19.78 -11.85 -0.58
N GLU A 117 -19.23 -11.48 -1.75
CA GLU A 117 -18.96 -12.43 -2.82
C GLU A 117 -17.97 -13.53 -2.40
N MET A 118 -16.94 -13.18 -1.63
CA MET A 118 -15.99 -14.13 -1.04
C MET A 118 -16.64 -15.12 -0.08
N LYS A 119 -17.57 -14.63 0.75
CA LYS A 119 -18.32 -15.45 1.70
C LYS A 119 -19.30 -16.37 0.99
N GLU A 120 -20.04 -15.86 0.02
CA GLU A 120 -21.07 -16.60 -0.72
C GLU A 120 -20.46 -17.69 -1.63
N LYS A 121 -19.38 -17.36 -2.36
CA LYS A 121 -18.78 -18.29 -3.33
C LYS A 121 -17.82 -19.30 -2.71
N PHE A 122 -17.07 -18.89 -1.69
CA PHE A 122 -15.95 -19.69 -1.18
C PHE A 122 -16.05 -19.99 0.33
N GLY A 123 -17.13 -19.56 1.00
CA GLY A 123 -17.27 -19.73 2.45
C GLY A 123 -16.22 -18.95 3.26
N MET A 124 -15.51 -18.02 2.63
CA MET A 124 -14.41 -17.29 3.26
C MET A 124 -14.91 -16.05 3.98
N GLU A 125 -14.80 -16.06 5.31
CA GLU A 125 -15.05 -14.88 6.11
C GLU A 125 -13.78 -14.03 6.21
N MET A 126 -13.78 -12.93 5.46
CA MET A 126 -12.73 -11.93 5.51
C MET A 126 -12.87 -11.08 6.79
N MET A 127 -12.38 -11.60 7.92
CA MET A 127 -12.35 -10.87 9.20
C MET A 127 -11.44 -9.64 9.10
N GLY A 128 -12.03 -8.47 9.36
CA GLY A 128 -11.58 -7.18 8.85
C GLY A 128 -10.38 -6.53 9.54
N GLY A 129 -9.57 -5.85 8.74
CA GLY A 129 -8.84 -4.64 9.14
C GLY A 129 -9.60 -3.41 8.62
N MET A 130 -10.77 -3.11 9.21
CA MET A 130 -11.62 -2.00 8.75
C MET A 130 -11.32 -0.67 9.44
N ASN A 131 -10.28 -0.58 10.29
CA ASN A 131 -10.08 0.56 11.20
C ASN A 131 -8.61 0.95 11.47
N GLY A 132 -7.70 0.78 10.50
CA GLY A 132 -6.27 1.06 10.74
C GLY A 132 -5.80 2.47 10.38
N ASN A 133 -5.98 2.89 9.12
CA ASN A 133 -5.11 3.93 8.56
C ASN A 133 -5.76 4.88 7.55
N MET A 134 -7.08 4.86 7.35
CA MET A 134 -7.74 5.77 6.38
C MET A 134 -7.94 7.21 6.90
N MET A 135 -7.44 7.55 8.10
CA MET A 135 -7.46 8.91 8.65
C MET A 135 -6.07 9.54 8.82
N GLY A 136 -5.02 8.93 8.28
CA GLY A 136 -3.65 9.36 8.54
C GLY A 136 -2.84 9.74 7.31
N MET A 137 -3.38 10.55 6.38
CA MET A 137 -2.63 11.41 5.44
C MET A 137 -3.53 12.53 4.89
#